data_AF-A0A160P2M7-F1
#
_entry.id   AF-A0A160P2M7-F1
#
_cell.length_a   1.000
_cell.length_b   1.000
_cell.length_c   1.000
_cell.angle_alpha   90.00
_cell.angle_beta   90.00
_cell.angle_gamma   90.00
#
_symmetry.space_group_name_H-M   'P 1'
#
loop_
_entity.id
_entity.type
_entity.pdbx_description
1 polymer ?
#
loop_
_entity_poly.entity_id
_entity_poly.type
_entity_poly.pdbx_seq_one_letter_code
_entity_poly.pdbx_strand_id
1 'polypeptide(L)'
;MDQGDERAGAERRAFARRVWQVMEPAHAVTYFAPESREANRAVGLRGFWMGYFASRAAPLGAVSAGVVDGTFYNFHPAMVRRAIPDAWAYATPDAVLRARGEAATAALRRVAPSAAKTAPELVPLLERVVAAADGAGRPLFAANRGLVGSDTDAGTGTDAGTGTGTGTGTGTGTGTGTGTGTGTGTGTGAGDPVGALWQATTALREHRGDGHVALLTAEGLDGCEVHVLFAAAAGGAPEQTLRDNRGWSEADWRAAAARLTARDLLDGSGRPTAEGHALRTRVETRTDALAARPYYDALGREERERVLELLVPVAAEVVASGAIPFPNPMGLGRE
;
A
#
# COMPACT_ATOMS: atom_id res chain seq x y z
N MET A 1 20.31 -29.86 3.54
CA MET A 1 19.22 -29.17 4.27
C MET A 1 18.32 -30.27 4.79
N ASP A 2 17.96 -30.26 6.07
CA ASP A 2 17.10 -31.30 6.65
C ASP A 2 15.68 -31.19 6.04
N GLN A 3 15.02 -32.31 5.76
CA GLN A 3 13.65 -32.32 5.21
C GLN A 3 12.66 -31.61 6.17
N GLY A 4 12.95 -31.60 7.47
CA GLY A 4 12.22 -30.83 8.48
C GLY A 4 12.28 -29.32 8.25
N ASP A 5 13.47 -28.78 7.97
CA ASP A 5 13.70 -27.35 7.72
C ASP A 5 13.04 -26.88 6.42
N GLU A 6 13.09 -27.71 5.37
CA GLU A 6 12.45 -27.40 4.09
C GLU A 6 10.92 -27.35 4.23
N ARG A 7 10.33 -28.29 4.97
CA ARG A 7 8.89 -28.33 5.24
C ARG A 7 8.44 -27.13 6.08
N ALA A 8 9.16 -26.81 7.16
CA ALA A 8 8.86 -25.65 7.99
C ALA A 8 9.01 -24.34 7.19
N GLY A 9 10.01 -24.25 6.31
CA GLY A 9 10.17 -23.14 5.39
C GLY A 9 9.02 -23.00 4.39
N ALA A 10 8.52 -24.11 3.85
CA ALA A 10 7.38 -24.12 2.94
C ALA A 10 6.08 -23.66 3.61
N GLU A 11 5.83 -24.11 4.84
CA GLU A 11 4.68 -23.70 5.65
C GLU A 11 4.69 -22.18 5.91
N ARG A 12 5.85 -21.62 6.31
CA ARG A 12 6.03 -20.18 6.53
C ARG A 12 5.68 -19.35 5.29
N ARG A 13 6.15 -19.79 4.12
CA ARG A 13 5.87 -19.12 2.84
C ARG A 13 4.39 -19.21 2.47
N ALA A 14 3.79 -20.38 2.62
CA ALA A 14 2.37 -20.58 2.34
C ALA A 14 1.49 -19.69 3.24
N PHE A 15 1.83 -19.60 4.53
CA PHE A 15 1.16 -18.70 5.47
C PHE A 15 1.25 -17.24 5.03
N ALA A 16 2.46 -16.72 4.76
CA ALA A 16 2.64 -15.32 4.37
C ALA A 16 1.89 -14.97 3.07
N ARG A 17 1.88 -15.90 2.10
CA ARG A 17 1.10 -15.75 0.87
C ARG A 17 -0.40 -15.66 1.16
N ARG A 18 -0.91 -16.54 2.04
CA ARG A 18 -2.32 -16.54 2.40
C ARG A 18 -2.71 -15.26 3.16
N VAL A 19 -1.88 -14.80 4.10
CA VAL A 19 -2.11 -13.53 4.80
C VAL A 19 -2.17 -12.37 3.81
N TRP A 20 -1.25 -12.30 2.86
CA TRP A 20 -1.29 -11.26 1.82
C TRP A 20 -2.60 -11.29 1.02
N GLN A 21 -3.06 -12.46 0.59
CA GLN A 21 -4.30 -12.61 -0.18
C GLN A 21 -5.53 -12.07 0.57
N VAL A 22 -5.60 -12.23 1.89
CA VAL A 22 -6.75 -11.75 2.69
C VAL A 22 -6.55 -10.34 3.25
N MET A 23 -5.32 -9.87 3.33
CA MET A 23 -4.99 -8.51 3.77
C MET A 23 -5.13 -7.48 2.64
N GLU A 24 -4.70 -7.83 1.41
CA GLU A 24 -4.72 -6.90 0.28
C GLU A 24 -6.11 -6.31 0.00
N PRO A 25 -7.23 -7.06 0.05
CA PRO A 25 -8.56 -6.48 -0.09
C PRO A 25 -8.84 -5.35 0.91
N ALA A 26 -8.49 -5.57 2.19
CA ALA A 26 -8.74 -4.57 3.22
C ALA A 26 -7.95 -3.28 2.96
N HIS A 27 -6.69 -3.40 2.52
CA HIS A 27 -5.88 -2.25 2.13
C HIS A 27 -6.44 -1.55 0.86
N ALA A 28 -6.76 -2.33 -0.17
CA ALA A 28 -7.00 -1.86 -1.53
C ALA A 28 -8.23 -0.96 -1.70
N VAL A 29 -9.15 -0.92 -0.73
CA VAL A 29 -10.28 0.04 -0.75
C VAL A 29 -9.81 1.49 -0.87
N THR A 30 -8.60 1.80 -0.38
CA THR A 30 -7.99 3.14 -0.49
C THR A 30 -7.76 3.59 -1.94
N TYR A 31 -7.68 2.66 -2.90
CA TYR A 31 -7.43 2.98 -4.30
C TYR A 31 -8.71 3.05 -5.13
N PHE A 32 -9.70 2.20 -4.81
CA PHE A 32 -10.84 1.97 -5.71
C PHE A 32 -12.17 2.51 -5.18
N ALA A 33 -12.36 2.57 -3.86
CA ALA A 33 -13.62 2.98 -3.27
C ALA A 33 -13.98 4.43 -3.64
N PRO A 34 -15.27 4.74 -3.91
CA PRO A 34 -15.72 6.09 -4.18
C PRO A 34 -15.29 7.10 -3.11
N GLU A 35 -15.36 6.70 -1.83
CA GLU A 35 -14.97 7.51 -0.67
C GLU A 35 -13.53 8.00 -0.80
N SER A 36 -12.60 7.10 -1.14
CA SER A 36 -11.18 7.43 -1.30
C SER A 36 -10.93 8.40 -2.46
N ARG A 37 -11.67 8.24 -3.56
CA ARG A 37 -11.58 9.13 -4.73
C ARG A 37 -12.16 10.51 -4.44
N GLU A 38 -13.24 10.57 -3.69
CA GLU A 38 -13.87 11.81 -3.26
C GLU A 38 -13.00 12.56 -2.26
N ALA A 39 -12.44 11.87 -1.26
CA ALA A 39 -11.54 12.45 -0.29
C ALA A 39 -10.29 13.07 -0.93
N ASN A 40 -9.67 12.38 -1.89
CA ASN A 40 -8.55 12.94 -2.67
C ASN A 40 -8.95 14.22 -3.42
N ARG A 41 -10.15 14.26 -4.01
CA ARG A 41 -10.67 15.46 -4.68
C ARG A 41 -10.92 16.59 -3.67
N ALA A 42 -11.46 16.26 -2.50
CA ALA A 42 -11.80 17.23 -1.45
C ALA A 42 -10.55 17.94 -0.90
N VAL A 43 -9.41 17.26 -0.81
CA VAL A 43 -8.12 17.88 -0.44
C VAL A 43 -7.44 18.61 -1.60
N GLY A 44 -8.07 18.69 -2.77
CA GLY A 44 -7.60 19.48 -3.92
C GLY A 44 -6.79 18.70 -4.97
N LEU A 45 -6.58 17.39 -4.79
CA LEU A 45 -5.83 16.57 -5.75
C LEU A 45 -6.65 16.34 -7.03
N ARG A 46 -5.99 16.48 -8.19
CA ARG A 46 -6.64 16.46 -9.50
C ARG A 46 -6.53 15.12 -10.22
N GLY A 47 -7.68 14.52 -10.52
CA GLY A 47 -7.74 13.27 -11.27
C GLY A 47 -7.25 12.07 -10.45
N PHE A 48 -7.36 10.88 -11.05
CA PHE A 48 -7.09 9.63 -10.33
C PHE A 48 -5.61 9.46 -9.96
N TRP A 49 -4.70 9.62 -10.92
CA TRP A 49 -3.28 9.32 -10.70
C TRP A 49 -2.59 10.26 -9.71
N MET A 50 -2.95 11.54 -9.68
CA MET A 50 -2.43 12.46 -8.67
C MET A 50 -2.87 12.05 -7.27
N GLY A 51 -4.15 11.72 -7.10
CA GLY A 51 -4.69 11.14 -5.86
C GLY A 51 -3.96 9.85 -5.46
N TYR A 52 -3.79 8.92 -6.39
CA TYR A 52 -3.10 7.65 -6.16
C TYR A 52 -1.67 7.86 -5.66
N PHE A 53 -0.86 8.63 -6.40
CA PHE A 53 0.55 8.82 -6.07
C PHE A 53 0.71 9.62 -4.78
N ALA A 54 -0.02 10.71 -4.61
CA ALA A 54 0.04 11.52 -3.40
C ALA A 54 -0.38 10.72 -2.17
N SER A 55 -1.51 10.01 -2.21
CA SER A 55 -2.02 9.28 -1.05
C SER A 55 -1.15 8.12 -0.63
N ARG A 56 -0.50 7.43 -1.58
CA ARG A 56 0.46 6.37 -1.24
C ARG A 56 1.83 6.93 -0.78
N ALA A 57 2.26 8.08 -1.32
CA ALA A 57 3.55 8.69 -0.99
C ALA A 57 3.52 9.57 0.28
N ALA A 58 2.35 10.06 0.70
CA ALA A 58 2.21 10.96 1.84
C ALA A 58 2.91 10.53 3.14
N PRO A 59 3.00 9.24 3.51
CA PRO A 59 3.77 8.81 4.69
C PRO A 59 5.26 9.19 4.64
N LEU A 60 5.82 9.32 3.43
CA LEU A 60 7.22 9.74 3.22
C LEU A 60 7.40 11.26 3.41
N GLY A 61 6.31 12.02 3.57
CA GLY A 61 6.30 13.48 3.52
C GLY A 61 6.28 14.04 2.09
N ALA A 62 6.54 15.33 1.95
CA ALA A 62 6.54 16.04 0.67
C ALA A 62 7.83 15.78 -0.13
N VAL A 63 8.12 14.51 -0.41
CA VAL A 63 9.33 14.08 -1.12
C VAL A 63 9.28 14.37 -2.62
N SER A 64 10.44 14.49 -3.24
CA SER A 64 10.53 14.72 -4.68
C SER A 64 9.97 13.56 -5.52
N ALA A 65 9.60 13.84 -6.76
CA ALA A 65 9.15 12.80 -7.70
C ALA A 65 10.19 11.68 -7.91
N GLY A 66 11.49 11.97 -7.79
CA GLY A 66 12.54 10.96 -7.90
C GLY A 66 12.53 9.95 -6.76
N VAL A 67 12.21 10.39 -5.53
CA VAL A 67 12.03 9.47 -4.38
C VAL A 67 10.81 8.58 -4.60
N VAL A 68 9.71 9.15 -5.08
CA VAL A 68 8.48 8.39 -5.36
C VAL A 68 8.70 7.39 -6.50
N ASP A 69 9.35 7.79 -7.59
CA ASP A 69 9.67 6.93 -8.73
C ASP A 69 10.53 5.73 -8.31
N GLY A 70 11.65 5.98 -7.62
CA GLY A 70 12.53 4.92 -7.13
C GLY A 70 11.85 3.97 -6.14
N THR A 71 10.87 4.46 -5.37
CA THR A 71 10.14 3.66 -4.38
C THR A 71 8.98 2.88 -5.00
N PHE A 72 8.29 3.46 -5.99
CA PHE A 72 7.10 2.87 -6.60
C PHE A 72 7.45 1.92 -7.74
N TYR A 73 8.68 2.02 -8.28
CA TYR A 73 9.43 1.12 -9.16
C TYR A 73 8.78 0.69 -10.48
N ASN A 74 7.54 0.24 -10.46
CA ASN A 74 6.87 -0.43 -11.56
C ASN A 74 5.95 0.51 -12.37
N PHE A 75 5.97 1.81 -12.10
CA PHE A 75 5.30 2.83 -12.92
C PHE A 75 6.31 3.45 -13.87
N HIS A 76 5.84 3.89 -15.04
CA HIS A 76 6.65 4.70 -15.93
C HIS A 76 6.99 6.03 -15.23
N PRO A 77 8.27 6.42 -15.15
CA PRO A 77 8.71 7.60 -14.39
C PRO A 77 7.99 8.91 -14.74
N ALA A 78 7.57 9.08 -16.00
CA ALA A 78 6.82 10.27 -16.43
C ALA A 78 5.44 10.42 -15.77
N MET A 79 4.77 9.32 -15.39
CA MET A 79 3.51 9.40 -14.65
C MET A 79 3.71 10.04 -13.28
N VAL A 80 4.77 9.63 -12.58
CA VAL A 80 5.11 10.14 -11.25
C VAL A 80 5.56 11.59 -11.34
N ARG A 81 6.47 11.91 -12.26
CA ARG A 81 6.98 13.27 -12.48
C ARG A 81 5.89 14.28 -12.86
N ARG A 82 4.82 13.84 -13.52
CA ARG A 82 3.67 14.70 -13.85
C ARG A 82 2.75 14.95 -12.66
N ALA A 83 2.70 14.05 -11.68
CA ALA A 83 1.72 14.09 -10.59
C ALA A 83 2.28 14.74 -9.31
N ILE A 84 3.47 14.30 -8.88
CA ILE A 84 3.96 14.58 -7.52
C ILE A 84 4.31 16.06 -7.27
N PRO A 85 5.01 16.78 -8.16
CA PRO A 85 5.35 18.18 -7.90
C PRO A 85 4.11 19.05 -7.66
N ASP A 86 3.08 18.88 -8.51
CA ASP A 86 1.83 19.60 -8.40
C ASP A 86 1.00 19.16 -7.19
N ALA A 87 1.00 17.87 -6.86
CA ALA A 87 0.26 17.34 -5.71
C ALA A 87 0.64 18.07 -4.41
N TRP A 88 1.94 18.29 -4.18
CA TRP A 88 2.44 18.97 -2.99
C TRP A 88 2.20 20.48 -3.00
N ALA A 89 1.89 21.07 -4.15
CA ALA A 89 1.40 22.45 -4.22
C ALA A 89 -0.10 22.55 -3.90
N TYR A 90 -0.87 21.48 -4.10
CA TYR A 90 -2.32 21.46 -3.82
C TYR A 90 -2.67 21.00 -2.41
N ALA A 91 -1.94 20.03 -1.86
CA ALA A 91 -2.24 19.43 -0.56
C ALA A 91 -0.97 19.11 0.22
N THR A 92 -1.00 19.34 1.54
CA THR A 92 0.07 18.88 2.43
C THR A 92 -0.01 17.37 2.64
N PRO A 93 1.11 16.67 2.87
CA PRO A 93 1.10 15.26 3.22
C PRO A 93 0.15 14.93 4.38
N ASP A 94 0.13 15.75 5.44
CA ASP A 94 -0.74 15.53 6.60
C ASP A 94 -2.24 15.60 6.25
N ALA A 95 -2.63 16.56 5.40
CA ALA A 95 -4.01 16.65 4.92
C ALA A 95 -4.41 15.41 4.12
N VAL A 96 -3.49 14.90 3.27
CA VAL A 96 -3.69 13.68 2.49
C VAL A 96 -3.76 12.44 3.40
N LEU A 97 -2.90 12.35 4.42
CA LEU A 97 -2.88 11.25 5.39
C LEU A 97 -4.19 11.16 6.17
N ARG A 98 -4.70 12.30 6.64
CA ARG A 98 -5.99 12.36 7.34
C ARG A 98 -7.13 11.91 6.43
N ALA A 99 -7.22 12.52 5.25
CA ALA A 99 -8.29 12.24 4.28
C ALA A 99 -8.30 10.78 3.81
N ARG A 100 -7.12 10.20 3.53
CA ARG A 100 -7.04 8.79 3.09
C ARG A 100 -7.45 7.83 4.22
N GLY A 101 -7.07 8.12 5.47
CA GLY A 101 -7.38 7.27 6.63
C GLY A 101 -8.88 7.27 6.93
N GLU A 102 -9.49 8.45 6.98
CA GLU A 102 -10.94 8.61 7.17
C GLU A 102 -11.73 7.92 6.05
N ALA A 103 -11.34 8.15 4.79
CA ALA A 103 -12.03 7.58 3.64
C ALA A 103 -11.92 6.06 3.55
N ALA A 104 -10.73 5.50 3.81
CA ALA A 104 -10.54 4.05 3.82
C ALA A 104 -11.32 3.38 4.95
N THR A 105 -11.37 4.03 6.13
CA THR A 105 -12.17 3.57 7.27
C THR A 105 -13.66 3.56 6.93
N ALA A 106 -14.18 4.63 6.34
CA ALA A 106 -15.56 4.71 5.89
C ALA A 106 -15.89 3.64 4.83
N ALA A 107 -15.00 3.46 3.85
CA ALA A 107 -15.13 2.43 2.83
C ALA A 107 -15.19 1.03 3.43
N LEU A 108 -14.26 0.67 4.33
CA LEU A 108 -14.25 -0.64 5.00
C LEU A 108 -15.52 -0.88 5.80
N ARG A 109 -16.00 0.11 6.57
CA ARG A 109 -17.26 -0.03 7.32
C ARG A 109 -18.45 -0.32 6.41
N ARG A 110 -18.49 0.28 5.21
CA ARG A 110 -19.56 0.06 4.24
C ARG A 110 -19.46 -1.32 3.58
N VAL A 111 -18.27 -1.73 3.15
CA VAL A 111 -18.10 -2.93 2.31
C VAL A 111 -17.77 -4.20 3.07
N ALA A 112 -17.26 -4.07 4.30
CA ALA A 112 -16.89 -5.17 5.16
C ALA A 112 -17.31 -4.92 6.63
N PRO A 113 -18.61 -5.02 6.95
CA PRO A 113 -19.11 -4.82 8.31
C PRO A 113 -18.45 -5.72 9.37
N SER A 114 -17.89 -6.87 8.98
CA SER A 114 -17.13 -7.73 9.89
C SER A 114 -15.86 -7.06 10.42
N ALA A 115 -15.29 -6.08 9.71
CA ALA A 115 -14.10 -5.35 10.15
C ALA A 115 -14.29 -4.71 11.53
N ALA A 116 -15.48 -4.15 11.80
CA ALA A 116 -15.76 -3.53 13.10
C ALA A 116 -15.82 -4.55 14.25
N LYS A 117 -16.16 -5.81 13.94
CA LYS A 117 -16.25 -6.90 14.92
C LYS A 117 -14.89 -7.55 15.17
N THR A 118 -14.08 -7.70 14.13
CA THR A 118 -12.79 -8.42 14.21
C THR A 118 -11.65 -7.51 14.63
N ALA A 119 -11.70 -6.21 14.30
CA ALA A 119 -10.62 -5.27 14.56
C ALA A 119 -10.16 -5.19 16.03
N PRO A 120 -11.04 -5.18 17.07
CA PRO A 120 -10.58 -5.08 18.45
C PRO A 120 -9.63 -6.20 18.89
N GLU A 121 -9.78 -7.40 18.32
CA GLU A 121 -8.91 -8.54 18.58
C GLU A 121 -7.73 -8.61 17.58
N LEU A 122 -7.97 -8.29 16.32
CA LEU A 122 -6.99 -8.41 15.25
C LEU A 122 -5.91 -7.33 15.31
N VAL A 123 -6.26 -6.08 15.64
CA VAL A 123 -5.33 -4.94 15.62
C VAL A 123 -4.14 -5.18 16.57
N PRO A 124 -4.31 -5.57 17.84
CA PRO A 124 -3.17 -5.84 18.73
C PRO A 124 -2.20 -6.91 18.20
N LEU A 125 -2.71 -7.92 17.49
CA LEU A 125 -1.89 -8.95 16.86
C LEU A 125 -1.07 -8.36 15.69
N LEU A 126 -1.71 -7.58 14.82
CA LEU A 126 -1.03 -6.96 13.68
C LEU A 126 -0.02 -5.88 14.12
N GLU A 127 -0.31 -5.12 15.17
CA GLU A 127 0.62 -4.13 15.74
C GLU A 127 1.90 -4.79 16.26
N ARG A 128 1.80 -5.95 16.92
CA ARG A 128 2.99 -6.75 17.31
C ARG A 128 3.81 -7.18 16.09
N VAL A 129 3.15 -7.61 15.01
CA VAL A 129 3.83 -7.99 13.77
C VAL A 129 4.51 -6.78 13.12
N VAL A 130 3.82 -5.63 13.07
CA VAL A 130 4.38 -4.37 12.55
C VAL A 130 5.59 -3.92 13.38
N ALA A 131 5.53 -4.04 14.71
CA ALA A 131 6.63 -3.69 15.59
C ALA A 131 7.85 -4.61 15.41
N ALA A 132 7.62 -5.91 15.14
CA ALA A 132 8.68 -6.88 14.88
C ALA A 132 9.30 -6.78 13.47
N ALA A 133 8.62 -6.13 12.52
CA ALA A 133 9.09 -6.01 11.15
C ALA A 133 10.21 -4.95 11.00
N ASP A 134 11.30 -5.36 10.34
CA ASP A 134 12.42 -4.49 10.01
C ASP A 134 12.08 -3.52 8.87
N GLY A 135 12.45 -2.25 9.03
CA GLY A 135 12.28 -1.18 8.05
C GLY A 135 13.44 -1.02 7.08
N ALA A 136 14.56 -1.70 7.29
CA ALA A 136 15.75 -1.56 6.46
C ALA A 136 15.47 -1.92 4.99
N GLY A 137 15.75 -0.98 4.07
CA GLY A 137 15.46 -1.14 2.64
C GLY A 137 13.97 -1.16 2.30
N ARG A 138 13.08 -0.77 3.23
CA ARG A 138 11.63 -0.77 3.06
C ARG A 138 11.02 0.60 3.36
N PRO A 139 11.21 1.59 2.48
CA PRO A 139 10.82 2.97 2.75
C PRO A 139 9.32 3.16 2.95
N LEU A 140 8.44 2.50 2.18
CA LEU A 140 7.00 2.66 2.35
C LEU A 140 6.51 2.00 3.64
N PHE A 141 7.05 0.83 3.95
CA PHE A 141 6.76 0.19 5.24
C PHE A 141 7.25 1.05 6.40
N ALA A 142 8.52 1.49 6.38
CA ALA A 142 9.12 2.27 7.46
C ALA A 142 8.30 3.55 7.73
N ALA A 143 7.84 4.20 6.66
CA ALA A 143 6.99 5.38 6.76
C ALA A 143 5.58 5.07 7.30
N ASN A 144 4.91 4.03 6.80
CA ASN A 144 3.57 3.65 7.30
C ASN A 144 3.60 3.05 8.70
N ARG A 145 4.71 2.42 9.11
CA ARG A 145 4.92 1.89 10.46
C ARG A 145 4.80 2.98 11.51
N GLY A 146 5.30 4.19 11.22
CA GLY A 146 5.18 5.34 12.12
C GLY A 146 3.75 5.85 12.33
N LEU A 147 2.81 5.41 11.49
CA LEU A 147 1.38 5.75 11.60
C LEU A 147 0.56 4.69 12.34
N VAL A 148 1.15 3.54 12.67
CA VAL A 148 0.48 2.45 13.38
C VAL A 148 0.57 2.73 14.88
N GLY A 149 -0.57 2.68 15.58
CA GLY A 149 -0.66 3.00 17.01
C GLY A 149 -0.43 4.48 17.35
N SER A 150 -0.19 5.34 16.36
CA SER A 150 -0.12 6.79 16.57
C SER A 150 -1.53 7.38 16.59
N ASP A 151 -1.89 8.05 17.67
CA ASP A 151 -3.01 8.99 17.69
C ASP A 151 -2.65 10.11 16.71
N THR A 152 -3.21 10.09 15.51
CA THR A 152 -3.00 11.17 14.54
C THR A 152 -3.89 12.36 14.90
N ASP A 153 -3.73 12.89 16.12
CA ASP A 153 -3.73 14.32 16.35
C ASP A 153 -2.35 14.86 15.93
N ALA A 154 -2.06 14.78 14.63
CA ALA A 154 -0.94 15.50 14.04
C ALA A 154 -1.33 16.99 13.89
N GLY A 155 -1.54 17.65 15.02
CA GLY A 155 -1.26 19.05 15.20
C GLY A 155 0.18 19.14 15.70
N THR A 156 1.02 19.89 14.99
CA THR A 156 2.38 20.25 15.39
C THR A 156 2.45 20.53 16.89
N GLY A 157 3.37 19.88 17.62
CA GLY A 157 3.40 19.97 19.06
C GLY A 157 3.39 21.40 19.60
N THR A 158 2.91 21.54 20.83
CA THR A 158 3.56 22.42 21.81
C THR A 158 3.19 21.93 23.19
N ASP A 159 4.20 21.96 24.04
CA ASP A 159 4.11 21.83 25.48
C ASP A 159 2.93 22.62 26.07
N ALA A 160 2.45 22.21 27.24
CA ALA A 160 1.55 23.01 28.05
C ALA A 160 2.25 24.30 28.50
N GLY A 161 2.20 25.33 27.65
CA GLY A 161 2.69 26.68 27.91
C GLY A 161 1.57 27.69 27.71
N THR A 162 1.26 28.47 28.74
CA THR A 162 0.33 29.59 28.66
C THR A 162 0.98 30.75 27.89
N GLY A 163 0.70 30.85 26.59
CA GLY A 163 1.17 31.94 25.73
C GLY A 163 0.04 32.74 25.10
N THR A 164 0.01 34.04 25.33
CA THR A 164 -0.85 34.99 24.59
C THR A 164 -0.13 35.45 23.32
N GLY A 165 -0.69 35.13 22.14
CA GLY A 165 -0.16 35.57 20.85
C GLY A 165 -1.14 36.52 20.14
N THR A 166 -0.61 37.58 19.52
CA THR A 166 -1.33 38.46 18.59
C THR A 166 -0.85 38.17 17.17
N GLY A 167 -1.78 38.00 16.23
CA GLY A 167 -1.48 37.75 14.82
C GLY A 167 -2.19 38.77 13.92
N THR A 168 -1.45 39.35 12.97
CA THR A 168 -1.98 40.26 11.94
C THR A 168 -2.13 39.51 10.61
N GLY A 169 -3.35 39.42 10.09
CA GLY A 169 -3.65 38.90 8.75
C GLY A 169 -3.98 40.03 7.77
N THR A 170 -3.53 39.93 6.52
CA THR A 170 -3.89 40.84 5.43
C THR A 170 -5.19 40.39 4.77
N GLY A 171 -6.31 41.01 5.14
CA GLY A 171 -7.59 40.93 4.45
C GLY A 171 -8.09 42.34 4.13
N THR A 172 -8.66 42.54 2.94
CA THR A 172 -9.33 43.81 2.57
C THR A 172 -10.65 43.92 3.31
N GLY A 173 -10.59 44.43 4.54
CA GLY A 173 -11.73 44.74 5.40
C GLY A 173 -11.22 45.27 6.73
N THR A 174 -11.56 46.51 7.09
CA THR A 174 -11.18 47.12 8.37
C THR A 174 -12.06 46.56 9.48
N GLY A 175 -11.58 45.52 10.16
CA GLY A 175 -12.19 45.00 11.38
C GLY A 175 -11.21 44.13 12.17
N THR A 176 -10.90 44.52 13.41
CA THR A 176 -10.18 43.68 14.38
C THR A 176 -11.19 42.77 15.07
N GLY A 177 -11.25 41.50 14.68
CA GLY A 177 -12.09 40.49 15.31
C GLY A 177 -11.27 39.42 16.01
N THR A 178 -11.48 39.22 17.31
CA THR A 178 -11.06 38.01 18.03
C THR A 178 -12.15 36.95 17.84
N GLY A 179 -11.89 35.92 17.05
CA GLY A 179 -12.80 34.80 16.86
C GLY A 179 -12.32 33.57 17.62
N THR A 180 -13.11 33.08 18.57
CA THR A 180 -13.02 31.69 19.05
C THR A 180 -13.90 30.84 18.14
N GLY A 181 -13.29 30.00 17.31
CA GLY A 181 -14.02 29.00 16.53
C GLY A 181 -14.15 27.70 17.32
N THR A 182 -15.38 27.25 17.58
CA THR A 182 -15.64 25.87 17.98
C THR A 182 -16.04 25.06 16.75
N GLY A 183 -15.17 24.15 16.31
CA GLY A 183 -15.52 23.11 15.35
C GLY A 183 -15.78 21.80 16.09
N THR A 184 -16.92 21.16 15.83
CA THR A 184 -17.16 19.77 16.23
C THR A 184 -16.66 18.87 15.11
N GLY A 185 -15.42 18.40 15.23
CA GLY A 185 -14.93 17.22 14.53
C GLY A 185 -14.93 16.05 15.50
N THR A 186 -15.40 14.88 15.07
CA THR A 186 -15.22 13.63 15.80
C THR A 186 -13.75 13.20 15.64
N GLY A 187 -12.88 13.68 16.52
CA GLY A 187 -11.47 13.28 16.56
C GLY A 187 -11.32 11.82 17.00
N THR A 188 -10.42 11.08 16.34
CA THR A 188 -10.06 9.68 16.64
C THR A 188 -8.68 9.58 17.28
N GLY A 189 -8.34 10.48 18.21
CA GLY A 189 -7.21 10.31 19.11
C GLY A 189 -7.62 9.30 20.18
N ALA A 190 -7.00 8.13 20.16
CA ALA A 190 -7.45 6.84 20.68
C ALA A 190 -8.71 6.26 19.99
N GLY A 191 -8.49 5.34 19.04
CA GLY A 191 -9.37 4.17 18.89
C GLY A 191 -10.58 4.27 17.96
N ASP A 192 -10.38 4.35 16.64
CA ASP A 192 -11.25 3.62 15.70
C ASP A 192 -10.57 2.29 15.33
N PRO A 193 -11.07 1.14 15.84
CA PRO A 193 -10.51 -0.17 15.51
C PRO A 193 -10.46 -0.46 13.99
N VAL A 194 -11.43 0.03 13.21
CA VAL A 194 -11.46 -0.22 11.76
C VAL A 194 -10.37 0.59 11.05
N GLY A 195 -10.17 1.84 11.46
CA GLY A 195 -9.09 2.66 10.94
C GLY A 195 -7.71 2.12 11.31
N ALA A 196 -7.54 1.67 12.55
CA ALA A 196 -6.33 0.99 13.01
C ALA A 196 -6.06 -0.31 12.24
N LEU A 197 -7.11 -1.11 11.97
CA LEU A 197 -7.01 -2.30 11.12
C LEU A 197 -6.54 -1.94 9.70
N TRP A 198 -7.12 -0.91 9.09
CA TRP A 198 -6.70 -0.46 7.76
C TRP A 198 -5.23 0.02 7.74
N GLN A 199 -4.81 0.78 8.75
CA GLN A 199 -3.45 1.29 8.80
C GLN A 199 -2.42 0.17 9.06
N ALA A 200 -2.73 -0.79 9.94
CA ALA A 200 -1.86 -1.95 10.19
C ALA A 200 -1.74 -2.86 8.95
N THR A 201 -2.85 -3.14 8.27
CA THR A 201 -2.83 -3.91 7.01
C THR A 201 -2.10 -3.16 5.89
N THR A 202 -2.23 -1.84 5.82
CA THR A 202 -1.45 -1.00 4.90
C THR A 202 0.05 -1.09 5.16
N ALA A 203 0.50 -0.98 6.43
CA ALA A 203 1.90 -1.12 6.77
C ALA A 203 2.45 -2.50 6.37
N LEU A 204 1.78 -3.59 6.75
CA LEU A 204 2.23 -4.96 6.42
C LEU A 204 2.18 -5.27 4.92
N ARG A 205 1.22 -4.67 4.20
CA ARG A 205 1.18 -4.72 2.74
C ARG A 205 2.40 -4.05 2.13
N GLU A 206 2.75 -2.85 2.57
CA GLU A 206 3.93 -2.15 2.09
C GLU A 206 5.22 -2.86 2.52
N HIS A 207 5.25 -3.54 3.68
CA HIS A 207 6.36 -4.41 4.05
C HIS A 207 6.58 -5.49 2.99
N ARG A 208 5.54 -6.24 2.62
CA ARG A 208 5.66 -7.24 1.55
C ARG A 208 6.06 -6.60 0.21
N GLY A 209 5.43 -5.48 -0.15
CA GLY A 209 5.66 -4.76 -1.40
C GLY A 209 7.09 -4.28 -1.58
N ASP A 210 7.66 -3.60 -0.58
CA ASP A 210 9.04 -3.13 -0.60
C ASP A 210 10.03 -4.30 -0.73
N GLY A 211 9.76 -5.42 -0.05
CA GLY A 211 10.57 -6.64 -0.17
C GLY A 211 10.52 -7.26 -1.55
N HIS A 212 9.34 -7.23 -2.19
CA HIS A 212 9.18 -7.69 -3.56
C HIS A 212 9.96 -6.80 -4.54
N VAL A 213 9.87 -5.48 -4.42
CA VAL A 213 10.65 -4.53 -5.22
C VAL A 213 12.15 -4.74 -5.05
N ALA A 214 12.63 -4.91 -3.81
CA ALA A 214 14.03 -5.21 -3.54
C ALA A 214 14.50 -6.50 -4.25
N LEU A 215 13.67 -7.54 -4.28
CA LEU A 215 13.99 -8.78 -5.00
C LEU A 215 13.98 -8.59 -6.52
N LEU A 216 13.02 -7.84 -7.07
CA LEU A 216 12.98 -7.56 -8.51
C LEU A 216 14.23 -6.80 -8.98
N THR A 217 14.64 -5.78 -8.22
CA THR A 217 15.86 -5.02 -8.51
C THR A 217 17.12 -5.89 -8.37
N ALA A 218 17.18 -6.74 -7.34
CA ALA A 218 18.31 -7.64 -7.12
C ALA A 218 18.46 -8.72 -8.21
N GLU A 219 17.35 -9.14 -8.84
CA GLU A 219 17.36 -10.06 -9.98
C GLU A 219 17.49 -9.31 -11.34
N GLY A 220 17.70 -7.99 -11.32
CA GLY A 220 17.97 -7.18 -12.51
C GLY A 220 16.78 -7.01 -13.46
N LEU A 221 15.55 -7.05 -12.93
CA LEU A 221 14.32 -6.81 -13.71
C LEU A 221 13.88 -5.36 -13.56
N ASP A 222 13.83 -4.60 -14.66
CA ASP A 222 13.30 -3.22 -14.61
C ASP A 222 11.77 -3.16 -14.49
N GLY A 223 11.24 -1.97 -14.20
CA GLY A 223 9.81 -1.77 -13.95
C GLY A 223 8.88 -2.17 -15.10
N CYS A 224 9.33 -2.11 -16.36
CA CYS A 224 8.52 -2.52 -17.51
C CYS A 224 8.63 -4.04 -17.72
N GLU A 225 9.84 -4.59 -17.61
CA GLU A 225 10.11 -6.03 -17.72
C GLU A 225 9.31 -6.87 -16.73
N VAL A 226 9.12 -6.37 -15.50
CA VAL A 226 8.26 -6.98 -14.48
C VAL A 226 6.84 -7.21 -15.02
N HIS A 227 6.25 -6.20 -15.68
CA HIS A 227 4.90 -6.30 -16.22
C HIS A 227 4.82 -7.18 -17.45
N VAL A 228 5.83 -7.14 -18.33
CA VAL A 228 5.90 -8.05 -19.48
C VAL A 228 5.93 -9.51 -19.02
N LEU A 229 6.82 -9.85 -18.07
CA LEU A 229 6.89 -11.20 -17.49
C LEU A 229 5.59 -11.59 -16.78
N PHE A 230 4.95 -10.64 -16.08
CA PHE A 230 3.68 -10.91 -15.43
C PHE A 230 2.56 -11.20 -16.43
N ALA A 231 2.43 -10.38 -17.48
CA ALA A 231 1.41 -10.56 -18.52
C ALA A 231 1.60 -11.85 -19.33
N ALA A 232 2.85 -12.23 -19.60
CA ALA A 232 3.20 -13.43 -20.35
C ALA A 232 2.89 -14.73 -19.58
N ALA A 233 2.82 -14.67 -18.25
CA ALA A 233 2.62 -15.84 -17.42
C ALA A 233 1.15 -16.26 -17.30
N ALA A 234 0.92 -17.54 -16.99
CA ALA A 234 -0.39 -18.04 -16.63
C ALA A 234 -0.97 -17.27 -15.43
N GLY A 235 -2.21 -16.79 -15.56
CA GLY A 235 -2.86 -15.94 -14.55
C GLY A 235 -2.39 -14.48 -14.53
N GLY A 236 -1.56 -14.07 -15.51
CA GLY A 236 -1.13 -12.69 -15.71
C GLY A 236 -2.28 -11.75 -16.04
N ALA A 237 -2.14 -10.47 -15.66
CA ALA A 237 -3.07 -9.44 -16.11
C ALA A 237 -2.86 -9.11 -17.60
N PRO A 238 -3.91 -8.69 -18.33
CA PRO A 238 -3.76 -8.33 -19.74
C PRO A 238 -2.74 -7.20 -19.96
N GLU A 239 -1.93 -7.30 -21.02
CA GLU A 239 -0.93 -6.29 -21.39
C GLU A 239 -1.53 -4.88 -21.43
N GLN A 240 -2.65 -4.71 -22.14
CA GLN A 240 -3.28 -3.39 -22.30
C GLN A 240 -3.63 -2.77 -20.94
N THR A 241 -4.21 -3.57 -20.04
CA THR A 241 -4.54 -3.14 -18.68
C THR A 241 -3.29 -2.70 -17.90
N LEU A 242 -2.17 -3.42 -18.01
CA LEU A 242 -0.93 -3.06 -17.33
C LEU A 242 -0.32 -1.79 -17.92
N ARG A 243 -0.25 -1.69 -19.25
CA ARG A 243 0.27 -0.49 -19.94
C ARG A 243 -0.51 0.76 -19.57
N ASP A 244 -1.84 0.71 -19.62
CA ASP A 244 -2.71 1.85 -19.31
C ASP A 244 -2.60 2.28 -17.83
N ASN A 245 -2.48 1.30 -16.92
CA ASN A 245 -2.41 1.57 -15.48
C ASN A 245 -0.99 1.84 -14.95
N ARG A 246 0.04 1.64 -15.77
CA ARG A 246 1.45 1.82 -15.37
C ARG A 246 2.18 2.83 -16.24
N GLY A 247 1.56 3.30 -17.34
CA GLY A 247 2.07 4.37 -18.19
C GLY A 247 3.10 3.93 -19.22
N TRP A 248 3.15 2.64 -19.54
CA TRP A 248 4.10 2.09 -20.51
C TRP A 248 3.54 2.14 -21.93
N SER A 249 4.30 2.68 -22.87
CA SER A 249 3.94 2.68 -24.29
C SER A 249 4.14 1.29 -24.91
N GLU A 250 3.61 1.09 -26.12
CA GLU A 250 3.87 -0.14 -26.89
C GLU A 250 5.37 -0.30 -27.21
N ALA A 251 6.05 0.83 -27.45
CA ALA A 251 7.48 0.83 -27.74
C ALA A 251 8.28 0.38 -26.51
N ASP A 252 7.93 0.88 -25.31
CA ASP A 252 8.58 0.46 -24.06
C ASP A 252 8.36 -1.04 -23.82
N TRP A 253 7.13 -1.51 -24.03
CA TRP A 253 6.77 -2.91 -23.85
C TRP A 253 7.55 -3.83 -24.79
N ARG A 254 7.61 -3.50 -26.09
CA ARG A 254 8.39 -4.26 -27.07
C ARG A 254 9.88 -4.27 -26.74
N ALA A 255 10.42 -3.12 -26.28
CA ALA A 255 11.82 -3.04 -25.88
C ALA A 255 12.12 -3.90 -24.64
N ALA A 256 11.22 -3.91 -23.65
CA ALA A 256 11.32 -4.77 -22.47
C ALA A 256 11.21 -6.25 -22.83
N ALA A 257 10.26 -6.63 -23.69
CA ALA A 257 10.13 -7.99 -24.19
C ALA A 257 11.41 -8.45 -24.91
N ALA A 258 12.01 -7.61 -25.75
CA ALA A 258 13.26 -7.91 -26.45
C ALA A 258 14.42 -8.14 -25.47
N ARG A 259 14.55 -7.34 -24.40
CA ARG A 259 15.57 -7.55 -23.36
C ARG A 259 15.36 -8.84 -22.57
N LEU A 260 14.11 -9.23 -22.32
CA LEU A 260 13.78 -10.49 -21.67
C LEU A 260 14.09 -11.69 -22.56
N THR A 261 13.75 -11.64 -23.86
CA THR A 261 14.11 -12.67 -24.83
C THR A 261 15.62 -12.80 -24.99
N ALA A 262 16.36 -11.69 -25.02
CA ALA A 262 17.83 -11.70 -25.08
C ALA A 262 18.49 -12.38 -23.86
N ARG A 263 17.77 -12.47 -22.73
CA ARG A 263 18.20 -13.15 -21.50
C ARG A 263 17.59 -14.55 -21.33
N ASP A 264 16.98 -15.10 -22.37
CA ASP A 264 16.27 -16.39 -22.34
C ASP A 264 15.19 -16.46 -21.26
N LEU A 265 14.55 -15.34 -20.92
CA LEU A 265 13.42 -15.31 -19.98
C LEU A 265 12.06 -15.40 -20.69
N LEU A 266 12.03 -15.03 -21.98
CA LEU A 266 10.89 -15.21 -22.88
C LEU A 266 11.32 -15.94 -24.15
N ASP A 267 10.46 -16.84 -24.64
CA ASP A 267 10.64 -17.50 -25.93
C ASP A 267 10.27 -16.57 -27.11
N GLY A 268 10.50 -17.04 -28.35
CA GLY A 268 10.17 -16.29 -29.56
C GLY A 268 8.67 -16.00 -29.77
N SER A 269 7.79 -16.61 -28.98
CA SER A 269 6.35 -16.35 -28.94
C SER A 269 5.94 -15.38 -27.83
N GLY A 270 6.90 -14.88 -27.04
CA GLY A 270 6.65 -13.98 -25.92
C GLY A 270 6.14 -14.68 -24.66
N ARG A 271 6.29 -16.01 -24.54
CA ARG A 271 5.91 -16.78 -23.35
C ARG A 271 7.13 -17.03 -22.45
N PRO A 272 6.97 -17.18 -21.12
CA PRO A 272 8.10 -17.48 -20.25
C PRO A 272 8.77 -18.81 -20.62
N THR A 273 10.10 -18.80 -20.68
CA THR A 273 10.91 -20.01 -20.81
C THR A 273 10.97 -20.76 -19.47
N ALA A 274 11.69 -21.90 -19.42
CA ALA A 274 11.99 -22.57 -18.16
C ALA A 274 12.73 -21.64 -17.17
N GLU A 275 13.70 -20.84 -17.63
CA GLU A 275 14.39 -19.88 -16.77
C GLU A 275 13.48 -18.71 -16.38
N GLY A 276 12.62 -18.22 -17.28
CA GLY A 276 11.61 -17.22 -16.95
C GLY A 276 10.65 -17.68 -15.85
N HIS A 277 10.19 -18.93 -15.93
CA HIS A 277 9.38 -19.57 -14.88
C HIS A 277 10.16 -19.75 -13.58
N ALA A 278 11.42 -20.17 -13.65
CA ALA A 278 12.28 -20.35 -12.48
C ALA A 278 12.53 -19.02 -11.77
N LEU A 279 12.87 -17.96 -12.50
CA LEU A 279 13.08 -16.61 -11.97
C LEU A 279 11.84 -16.10 -11.25
N ARG A 280 10.66 -16.17 -11.88
CA ARG A 280 9.41 -15.76 -11.23
C ARG A 280 9.16 -16.56 -9.96
N THR A 281 9.35 -17.88 -10.01
CA THR A 281 9.18 -18.75 -8.83
C THR A 281 10.14 -18.37 -7.71
N ARG A 282 11.41 -18.07 -8.02
CA ARG A 282 12.41 -17.61 -7.05
C ARG A 282 11.98 -16.30 -6.39
N VAL A 283 11.57 -15.31 -7.19
CA VAL A 283 11.12 -14.00 -6.68
C VAL A 283 9.92 -14.15 -5.75
N GLU A 284 8.88 -14.87 -6.17
CA GLU A 284 7.67 -15.07 -5.35
C GLU A 284 7.98 -15.84 -4.05
N THR A 285 8.76 -16.92 -4.15
CA THR A 285 9.16 -17.75 -3.00
C THR A 285 9.97 -16.93 -1.99
N ARG A 286 10.92 -16.11 -2.46
CA ARG A 286 11.71 -15.24 -1.60
C ARG A 286 10.89 -14.09 -1.04
N THR A 287 9.94 -13.54 -1.80
CA THR A 287 9.01 -12.50 -1.32
C THR A 287 8.22 -13.01 -0.13
N ASP A 288 7.64 -14.21 -0.23
CA ASP A 288 6.86 -14.79 0.86
C ASP A 288 7.75 -15.20 2.04
N ALA A 289 8.98 -15.66 1.79
CA ALA A 289 9.93 -15.95 2.86
C ALA A 289 10.33 -14.71 3.67
N LEU A 290 10.53 -13.57 2.99
CA LEU A 290 10.80 -12.29 3.65
C LEU A 290 9.58 -11.76 4.41
N ALA A 291 8.38 -11.89 3.81
CA ALA A 291 7.14 -11.42 4.42
C ALA A 291 6.72 -12.27 5.64
N ALA A 292 7.09 -13.56 5.69
CA ALA A 292 6.76 -14.45 6.80
C ALA A 292 7.43 -14.08 8.12
N ARG A 293 8.67 -13.58 8.08
CA ARG A 293 9.53 -13.38 9.27
C ARG A 293 8.83 -12.65 10.43
N PRO A 294 8.29 -11.43 10.25
CA PRO A 294 7.70 -10.70 11.38
C PRO A 294 6.51 -11.42 12.02
N TYR A 295 5.73 -12.20 11.27
CA TYR A 295 4.63 -12.97 11.84
C TYR A 295 5.13 -14.12 12.71
N TYR A 296 6.22 -14.77 12.33
CA TYR A 296 6.77 -15.89 13.10
C TYR A 296 7.66 -15.45 14.26
N ASP A 297 8.23 -14.25 14.17
CA ASP A 297 9.02 -13.65 15.25
C ASP A 297 8.10 -13.07 16.33
N ALA A 298 6.94 -12.51 15.95
CA ALA A 298 6.03 -11.84 16.88
C ALA A 298 4.93 -12.73 17.47
N LEU A 299 4.45 -13.75 16.74
CA LEU A 299 3.23 -14.48 17.08
C LEU A 299 3.47 -15.99 17.27
N GLY A 300 2.75 -16.58 18.22
CA GLY A 300 2.63 -18.04 18.37
C GLY A 300 1.82 -18.68 17.23
N ARG A 301 1.79 -20.01 17.18
CA ARG A 301 1.03 -20.74 16.14
C ARG A 301 -0.46 -20.42 16.17
N GLU A 302 -1.08 -20.49 17.34
CA GLU A 302 -2.51 -20.21 17.53
C GLU A 302 -2.86 -18.76 17.17
N GLU A 303 -2.02 -17.80 17.54
CA GLU A 303 -2.19 -16.39 17.17
C GLU A 303 -2.11 -16.17 15.64
N ARG A 304 -1.22 -16.87 14.94
CA ARG A 304 -1.12 -16.82 13.47
C ARG A 304 -2.37 -17.40 12.81
N GLU A 305 -2.88 -18.52 13.30
CA GLU A 305 -4.15 -19.11 12.83
C GLU A 305 -5.30 -18.11 13.08
N ARG A 306 -5.31 -17.47 14.25
CA ARG A 306 -6.31 -16.47 14.62
C ARG A 306 -6.30 -15.23 13.74
N VAL A 307 -5.11 -14.74 13.34
CA VAL A 307 -4.99 -13.63 12.37
C VAL A 307 -5.72 -13.95 11.07
N LEU A 308 -5.55 -15.17 10.54
CA LEU A 308 -6.24 -15.59 9.32
C LEU A 308 -7.75 -15.70 9.53
N GLU A 309 -8.19 -16.33 10.62
CA GLU A 309 -9.62 -16.45 10.95
C GLU A 309 -10.33 -15.09 11.00
N LEU A 310 -9.67 -14.07 11.54
CA LEU A 310 -10.22 -12.72 11.68
C LEU A 310 -10.16 -11.90 10.37
N LEU A 311 -9.15 -12.11 9.52
CA LEU A 311 -9.00 -11.39 8.25
C LEU A 311 -9.86 -11.97 7.13
N VAL A 312 -10.03 -13.28 7.06
CA VAL A 312 -10.80 -13.98 6.00
C VAL A 312 -12.21 -13.40 5.80
N PRO A 313 -13.07 -13.20 6.82
CA PRO A 313 -14.41 -12.66 6.61
C PRO A 313 -14.38 -11.22 6.09
N VAL A 314 -13.44 -10.39 6.57
CA VAL A 314 -13.26 -9.01 6.08
C VAL A 314 -12.92 -9.03 4.59
N ALA A 315 -11.94 -9.85 4.19
CA ALA A 315 -11.52 -10.01 2.81
C ALA A 315 -12.67 -10.45 1.90
N ALA A 316 -13.42 -11.47 2.33
CA ALA A 316 -14.54 -12.03 1.58
C ALA A 316 -15.65 -10.98 1.35
N GLU A 317 -15.98 -10.19 2.36
CA GLU A 317 -16.97 -9.11 2.25
C GLU A 317 -16.50 -8.00 1.30
N VAL A 318 -15.23 -7.56 1.39
CA VAL A 318 -14.67 -6.58 0.44
C VAL A 318 -14.76 -7.11 -1.00
N VAL A 319 -14.36 -8.35 -1.24
CA VAL A 319 -14.42 -8.96 -2.59
C VAL A 319 -15.86 -9.06 -3.09
N ALA A 320 -16.78 -9.54 -2.24
CA ALA A 320 -18.20 -9.68 -2.58
C ALA A 320 -18.88 -8.33 -2.89
N SER A 321 -18.41 -7.24 -2.27
CA SER A 321 -18.95 -5.89 -2.50
C SER A 321 -18.67 -5.34 -3.92
N GLY A 322 -17.70 -5.91 -4.64
CA GLY A 322 -17.25 -5.39 -5.93
C GLY A 322 -16.44 -4.09 -5.84
N ALA A 323 -16.04 -3.66 -4.64
CA ALA A 323 -15.23 -2.44 -4.45
C ALA A 323 -13.86 -2.52 -5.13
N ILE A 324 -13.35 -3.73 -5.38
CA ILE A 324 -12.07 -3.96 -6.07
C ILE A 324 -12.39 -4.60 -7.43
N PRO A 325 -11.85 -4.06 -8.54
CA PRO A 325 -12.03 -4.66 -9.86
C PRO A 325 -11.26 -5.97 -9.97
N PHE A 326 -11.78 -6.91 -10.77
CA PHE A 326 -11.09 -8.14 -11.12
C PHE A 326 -11.20 -8.39 -12.64
N PRO A 327 -10.11 -8.73 -13.35
CA PRO A 327 -8.73 -8.79 -12.86
C PRO A 327 -8.23 -7.40 -12.42
N ASN A 328 -7.28 -7.37 -11.46
CA ASN A 328 -6.65 -6.13 -10.98
C ASN A 328 -5.15 -6.11 -11.31
N PRO A 329 -4.55 -4.91 -11.39
CA PRO A 329 -3.11 -4.77 -11.66
C PRO A 329 -2.23 -5.09 -10.44
N MET A 330 -2.79 -5.60 -9.33
CA MET A 330 -2.07 -5.97 -8.11
C MET A 330 -1.76 -7.48 -8.05
N GLY A 331 -2.27 -8.27 -8.99
CA GLY A 331 -2.06 -9.73 -9.05
C GLY A 331 -2.87 -10.52 -8.02
N LEU A 332 -3.85 -9.89 -7.37
CA LEU A 332 -4.76 -10.54 -6.43
C LEU A 332 -5.85 -11.31 -7.18
N GLY A 333 -6.00 -12.60 -6.89
CA GLY A 333 -7.08 -13.45 -7.40
C GLY A 333 -8.43 -13.19 -6.71
N ARG A 334 -9.52 -13.72 -7.27
CA ARG A 334 -10.86 -13.65 -6.66
C ARG A 334 -11.06 -14.65 -5.51
N GLU A 335 -10.19 -15.67 -5.41
CA GLU A 335 -10.30 -16.84 -4.52
C GLU A 335 -9.47 -16.70 -3.23
#